data_AF-A0A1Q7YCU7-F1
#
_entry.id   AF-A0A1Q7YCU7-F1
#
_cell.length_a   1.000
_cell.length_b   1.000
_cell.length_c   1.000
_cell.angle_alpha   90.00
_cell.angle_beta   90.00
_cell.angle_gamma   90.00
#
_symmetry.space_group_name_H-M   'P 1'
#
loop_
_entity.id
_entity.type
_entity.pdbx_description
1 polymer ?
#
loop_
_entity_poly.entity_id
_entity_poly.type
_entity_poly.pdbx_seq_one_letter_code
_entity_poly.pdbx_strand_id
1 'polypeptide(L)'
;MAATPKDNLLRIQRILTGWQALAPNKSFGGMTLAQFQASVQPSLDARQQIDTLEEELRQAQANRDTADELSLTKVQQVVNGVLADPTEGPDSALYESFGYTTRRDRKSGLTRKGKKTETPTK
;
A
#
# COMPACT_ATOMS: atom_id res chain seq x y z
N MET A 1 -2.58 -23.71 15.94
CA MET A 1 -2.29 -22.59 15.02
C MET A 1 -2.77 -22.98 13.63
N ALA A 2 -3.50 -22.11 12.93
CA ALA A 2 -3.93 -22.38 11.56
C ALA A 2 -2.71 -22.39 10.62
N ALA A 3 -2.68 -23.31 9.64
CA ALA A 3 -1.59 -23.40 8.66
C ALA A 3 -1.53 -22.13 7.79
N THR A 4 -0.34 -21.61 7.54
CA THR A 4 -0.17 -20.40 6.71
C THR A 4 -0.41 -20.71 5.23
N PRO A 5 -0.73 -19.71 4.38
CA PRO A 5 -0.86 -19.92 2.93
C PRO A 5 0.36 -20.57 2.27
N LYS A 6 1.56 -20.31 2.79
CA LYS A 6 2.84 -20.90 2.37
C LYS A 6 2.94 -22.37 2.80
N ASP A 7 2.56 -22.70 4.02
CA ASP A 7 2.52 -24.08 4.50
C ASP A 7 1.54 -24.93 3.68
N ASN A 8 0.38 -24.36 3.32
CA ASN A 8 -0.61 -25.01 2.48
C ASN A 8 -0.08 -25.29 1.06
N LEU A 9 0.64 -24.33 0.46
CA LEU A 9 1.28 -24.51 -0.85
C LEU A 9 2.27 -25.67 -0.81
N LEU A 10 3.15 -25.67 0.19
CA LEU A 10 4.18 -26.69 0.36
C LEU A 10 3.59 -28.08 0.58
N ARG A 11 2.47 -28.18 1.31
CA ARG A 11 1.73 -29.44 1.47
C ARG A 11 1.15 -29.94 0.14
N ILE A 12 0.51 -29.06 -0.63
CA ILE A 12 -0.06 -29.40 -1.95
C ILE A 12 1.04 -29.91 -2.89
N GLN A 13 2.16 -29.19 -2.97
CA GLN A 13 3.30 -29.56 -3.82
C GLN A 13 3.89 -30.92 -3.44
N ARG A 14 4.09 -31.17 -2.15
CA ARG A 14 4.59 -32.48 -1.66
C ARG A 14 3.69 -33.64 -2.08
N ILE A 15 2.37 -33.46 -1.99
CA ILE A 15 1.40 -34.48 -2.40
C ILE A 15 1.45 -34.69 -3.92
N LEU A 16 1.44 -33.61 -4.71
CA LEU A 16 1.53 -33.69 -6.18
C LEU A 16 2.80 -34.42 -6.63
N THR A 17 3.97 -33.98 -6.17
CA THR A 17 5.25 -34.58 -6.54
C THR A 17 5.36 -36.03 -6.09
N GLY A 18 4.96 -36.34 -4.86
CA GLY A 18 5.00 -37.71 -4.34
C GLY A 18 4.07 -38.66 -5.09
N TRP A 19 2.84 -38.22 -5.38
CA TRP A 19 1.88 -39.02 -6.14
C TRP A 19 2.36 -39.22 -7.58
N GLN A 20 2.82 -38.17 -8.25
CA GLN A 20 3.35 -38.25 -9.61
C GLN A 20 4.54 -39.21 -9.73
N ALA A 21 5.45 -39.22 -8.75
CA ALA A 21 6.63 -40.06 -8.79
C ALA A 21 6.35 -41.53 -8.45
N LEU A 22 5.47 -41.80 -7.48
CA LEU A 22 5.34 -43.13 -6.90
C LEU A 22 4.11 -43.90 -7.37
N ALA A 23 3.04 -43.21 -7.80
CA ALA A 23 1.77 -43.85 -8.12
C ALA A 23 0.94 -43.10 -9.17
N PRO A 24 1.49 -42.72 -10.34
CA PRO A 24 0.82 -41.84 -11.31
C PRO A 24 -0.52 -42.40 -11.84
N ASN A 25 -0.63 -43.74 -11.91
CA ASN A 25 -1.81 -44.43 -12.44
C ASN A 25 -2.81 -44.89 -11.35
N LYS A 26 -2.53 -44.64 -10.06
CA LYS A 26 -3.45 -44.99 -8.98
C LYS A 26 -4.38 -43.83 -8.66
N SER A 27 -5.60 -44.18 -8.27
CA SER A 27 -6.59 -43.25 -7.73
C SER A 27 -6.54 -43.28 -6.20
N PHE A 28 -6.66 -42.11 -5.57
CA PHE A 28 -6.80 -41.97 -4.12
C PHE A 28 -8.02 -41.09 -3.83
N GLY A 29 -8.79 -41.41 -2.79
CA GLY A 29 -9.97 -40.63 -2.43
C GLY A 29 -11.02 -40.50 -3.55
N GLY A 30 -11.07 -41.48 -4.46
CA GLY A 30 -11.97 -41.46 -5.62
C GLY A 30 -11.55 -40.54 -6.77
N MET A 31 -10.35 -39.95 -6.72
CA MET A 31 -9.85 -39.07 -7.79
C MET A 31 -8.51 -39.56 -8.37
N THR A 32 -8.27 -39.26 -9.64
CA THR A 32 -6.98 -39.45 -10.31
C THR A 32 -6.03 -38.30 -9.99
N LEU A 33 -4.73 -38.49 -10.28
CA LEU A 33 -3.73 -37.42 -10.16
C LEU A 33 -4.12 -36.17 -10.96
N ALA A 34 -4.64 -36.33 -12.18
CA ALA A 34 -5.07 -35.23 -13.03
C ALA A 34 -6.27 -34.47 -12.42
N GLN A 35 -7.23 -35.18 -11.85
CA GLN A 35 -8.37 -34.56 -11.17
C GLN A 35 -7.94 -33.81 -9.90
N PHE A 36 -7.01 -34.38 -9.13
CA PHE A 36 -6.44 -33.69 -7.98
C PHE A 36 -5.70 -32.41 -8.39
N GLN A 37 -4.85 -32.48 -9.42
CA GLN A 37 -4.15 -31.31 -9.96
C GLN A 37 -5.13 -30.21 -10.38
N ALA A 38 -6.18 -30.57 -11.12
CA ALA A 38 -7.23 -29.62 -11.52
C ALA A 38 -7.94 -28.99 -10.30
N SER A 39 -8.18 -29.77 -9.23
CA SER A 39 -8.87 -29.28 -8.02
C SER A 39 -8.05 -28.25 -7.23
N VAL A 40 -6.72 -28.38 -7.23
CA VAL A 40 -5.83 -27.46 -6.49
C VAL A 40 -5.38 -26.27 -7.34
N GLN A 41 -5.56 -26.34 -8.66
CA GLN A 41 -5.13 -25.31 -9.60
C GLN A 41 -5.65 -23.91 -9.27
N PRO A 42 -6.94 -23.69 -8.92
CA PRO A 42 -7.42 -22.34 -8.59
C PRO A 42 -6.69 -21.71 -7.40
N SER A 43 -6.26 -22.53 -6.44
CA SER A 43 -5.49 -22.09 -5.28
C SER A 43 -4.05 -21.72 -5.68
N LEU A 44 -3.46 -22.39 -6.67
CA LEU A 44 -2.16 -22.03 -7.23
C LEU A 44 -2.27 -20.75 -8.06
N ASP A 45 -3.30 -20.63 -8.90
CA ASP A 45 -3.56 -19.46 -9.74
C ASP A 45 -3.77 -18.21 -8.91
N ALA A 46 -4.53 -18.31 -7.81
CA ALA A 46 -4.75 -17.18 -6.91
C ALA A 46 -3.45 -16.67 -6.27
N ARG A 47 -2.50 -17.56 -5.97
CA ARG A 47 -1.18 -17.16 -5.44
C ARG A 47 -0.37 -16.44 -6.51
N GLN A 48 -0.34 -16.99 -7.72
CA GLN A 48 0.34 -16.35 -8.85
C GLN A 48 -0.25 -14.95 -9.14
N GLN A 49 -1.57 -14.81 -9.07
CA GLN A 49 -2.24 -13.52 -9.25
C GLN A 49 -1.86 -12.51 -8.16
N ILE A 50 -1.75 -12.96 -6.91
CA ILE A 50 -1.30 -12.09 -5.81
C ILE A 50 0.13 -11.61 -6.08
N ASP A 51 1.04 -12.50 -6.44
CA ASP A 51 2.43 -12.14 -6.75
C ASP A 51 2.50 -11.10 -7.90
N THR A 52 1.66 -11.26 -8.93
CA THR A 52 1.54 -10.28 -10.02
C THR A 52 1.01 -8.93 -9.52
N LEU A 53 -0.05 -8.93 -8.71
CA LEU A 53 -0.63 -7.68 -8.17
C LEU A 53 0.33 -6.95 -7.24
N GLU A 54 1.14 -7.67 -6.47
CA GLU A 54 2.16 -7.07 -5.61
C GLU A 54 3.25 -6.36 -6.43
N GLU A 55 3.64 -6.93 -7.57
CA GLU A 55 4.57 -6.29 -8.51
C GLU A 55 3.96 -5.04 -9.15
N GLU A 56 2.73 -5.15 -9.65
CA GLU A 56 1.99 -4.04 -10.25
C GLU A 56 1.80 -2.89 -9.25
N LEU A 57 1.48 -3.21 -7.99
CA LEU A 57 1.37 -2.24 -6.92
C LEU A 57 2.70 -1.51 -6.68
N ARG A 58 3.81 -2.25 -6.63
CA ARG A 58 5.14 -1.67 -6.43
C ARG A 58 5.50 -0.72 -7.57
N GLN A 59 5.23 -1.12 -8.81
CA GLN A 59 5.46 -0.26 -9.98
C GLN A 59 4.59 0.99 -9.93
N ALA A 60 3.31 0.86 -9.58
CA ALA A 60 2.40 1.99 -9.45
C ALA A 60 2.85 2.97 -8.34
N GLN A 61 3.33 2.46 -7.21
CA GLN A 61 3.91 3.27 -6.14
C GLN A 61 5.14 4.04 -6.61
N ALA A 62 6.09 3.38 -7.27
CA ALA A 62 7.29 4.02 -7.80
C ALA A 62 6.94 5.13 -8.82
N ASN A 63 5.99 4.86 -9.72
CA ASN A 63 5.51 5.83 -10.69
C ASN A 63 4.84 7.04 -10.01
N ARG A 64 4.01 6.80 -9.00
CA ARG A 64 3.39 7.86 -8.20
C ARG A 64 4.48 8.71 -7.53
N ASP A 65 5.42 8.09 -6.83
CA ASP A 65 6.44 8.82 -6.08
C ASP A 65 7.29 9.70 -7.01
N THR A 66 7.63 9.19 -8.20
CA THR A 66 8.34 9.95 -9.24
C THR A 66 7.49 11.14 -9.75
N ALA A 67 6.20 10.93 -9.99
CA ALA A 67 5.29 11.98 -10.43
C ALA A 67 5.04 13.04 -9.35
N ASP A 68 5.01 12.62 -8.08
CA ASP A 68 4.84 13.50 -6.94
C ASP A 68 6.06 14.39 -6.73
N GLU A 69 7.29 13.90 -6.93
CA GLU A 69 8.50 14.75 -6.88
C GLU A 69 8.44 15.92 -7.87
N LEU A 70 8.00 15.65 -9.10
CA LEU A 70 7.81 16.69 -10.13
C LEU A 70 6.68 17.64 -9.74
N SER A 71 5.56 17.10 -9.26
CA SER A 71 4.40 17.89 -8.83
C SER A 71 4.74 18.80 -7.66
N LEU A 72 5.47 18.30 -6.66
CA LEU A 72 5.88 19.08 -5.49
C LEU A 72 6.85 20.20 -5.85
N THR A 73 7.71 19.99 -6.85
CA THR A 73 8.54 21.06 -7.40
C THR A 73 7.68 22.19 -7.97
N LYS A 74 6.59 21.86 -8.67
CA LYS A 74 5.64 22.85 -9.20
C LYS A 74 4.84 23.55 -8.11
N VAL A 75 4.38 22.80 -7.10
CA VAL A 75 3.73 23.37 -5.91
C VAL A 75 4.65 24.41 -5.26
N GLN A 76 5.93 24.09 -5.07
CA GLN A 76 6.89 25.02 -4.49
C GLN A 76 7.11 26.27 -5.37
N GLN A 77 7.12 26.12 -6.69
CA GLN A 77 7.21 27.27 -7.62
C GLN A 77 6.02 28.22 -7.46
N VAL A 78 4.79 27.68 -7.36
CA VAL A 78 3.58 28.48 -7.12
C VAL A 78 3.68 29.22 -5.80
N VAL A 79 4.09 28.53 -4.73
CA VAL A 79 4.25 29.12 -3.40
C VAL A 79 5.28 30.26 -3.42
N ASN A 80 6.41 30.05 -4.10
CA ASN A 80 7.43 31.10 -4.24
C ASN A 80 6.90 32.29 -5.05
N GLY A 81 6.08 32.05 -6.07
CA GLY A 81 5.40 33.10 -6.82
C GLY A 81 4.49 33.96 -5.94
N VAL A 82 3.62 33.33 -5.15
CA VAL A 82 2.74 34.03 -4.19
C VAL A 82 3.54 34.85 -3.18
N LEU A 83 4.68 34.34 -2.70
CA LEU A 83 5.54 35.06 -1.76
C LEU A 83 6.25 36.27 -2.38
N ALA A 84 6.51 36.24 -3.70
CA ALA A 84 7.21 37.30 -4.43
C ALA A 84 6.25 38.29 -5.11
N ASP A 85 4.96 37.99 -5.16
CA ASP A 85 3.96 38.84 -5.80
C ASP A 85 3.69 40.10 -4.96
N PRO A 86 3.56 41.29 -5.59
CA PRO A 86 3.35 42.55 -4.88
C PRO A 86 1.91 42.75 -4.37
N THR A 87 0.94 42.02 -4.90
CA THR A 87 -0.48 42.07 -4.50
C THR A 87 -0.84 40.96 -3.51
N GLU A 88 -0.18 39.82 -3.62
CA GLU A 88 -0.22 38.73 -2.66
C GLU A 88 0.99 38.81 -1.70
N GLY A 89 1.20 37.77 -0.89
CA GLY A 89 2.38 37.70 -0.06
C GLY A 89 2.25 36.77 1.16
N PRO A 90 3.28 36.76 2.02
CA PRO A 90 3.37 35.87 3.18
C PRO A 90 2.31 36.13 4.28
N ASP A 91 1.54 37.20 4.18
CA ASP A 91 0.44 37.54 5.09
C ASP A 91 -0.92 37.56 4.36
N SER A 92 -0.99 37.06 3.12
CA SER A 92 -2.21 37.04 2.33
C SER A 92 -3.13 35.85 2.67
N ALA A 93 -4.43 36.04 2.45
CA ALA A 93 -5.43 35.00 2.67
C ALA A 93 -5.22 33.80 1.73
N LEU A 94 -4.69 34.03 0.52
CA LEU A 94 -4.36 32.96 -0.43
C LEU A 94 -3.25 32.06 0.12
N TYR A 95 -2.16 32.63 0.65
CA TYR A 95 -1.08 31.87 1.25
C TYR A 95 -1.55 31.05 2.47
N GLU A 96 -2.43 31.64 3.30
CA GLU A 96 -3.08 30.94 4.42
C GLU A 96 -3.98 29.78 3.94
N SER A 97 -4.72 29.97 2.85
CA SER A 97 -5.61 28.94 2.27
C SER A 97 -4.88 27.69 1.77
N PHE A 98 -3.60 27.82 1.42
CA PHE A 98 -2.74 26.69 1.05
C PHE A 98 -2.28 25.87 2.28
N GLY A 99 -2.67 26.29 3.49
CA GLY A 99 -2.32 25.64 4.76
C GLY A 99 -0.99 26.14 5.35
N TYR A 100 -0.36 27.16 4.75
CA TYR A 100 0.84 27.75 5.32
C TYR A 100 0.49 28.74 6.44
N THR A 101 1.29 28.74 7.51
CA THR A 101 1.18 29.75 8.56
C THR A 101 1.77 31.07 8.06
N THR A 102 0.99 32.14 8.12
CA THR A 102 1.39 33.50 7.74
C THR A 102 2.51 34.04 8.64
N ARG A 103 3.22 35.09 8.20
CA ARG A 103 4.32 35.70 8.99
C ARG A 103 3.79 36.34 10.27
N ARG A 104 2.64 37.03 10.21
CA ARG A 104 1.97 37.63 11.38
C ARG A 104 1.65 36.58 12.45
N ASP A 105 1.16 35.41 12.05
CA ASP A 105 0.74 34.37 12.99
C ASP A 105 1.94 33.65 13.59
N ARG A 106 3.01 33.44 12.81
CA ARG A 106 4.29 32.93 13.36
C ARG A 106 4.87 33.87 14.42
N LYS A 107 4.80 35.20 14.20
CA LYS A 107 5.28 36.21 15.17
C LYS A 107 4.45 36.25 16.45
N SER A 108 3.17 35.86 16.39
CA SER A 108 2.28 35.89 17.54
C SER A 108 2.66 34.88 18.63
N GLY A 109 3.45 33.85 18.30
CA GLY A 109 3.85 32.80 19.26
C GLY A 109 2.68 31.97 19.78
N LEU A 110 1.47 32.14 19.24
CA LEU A 110 0.29 31.38 19.64
C LEU A 110 0.45 29.92 19.24
N THR A 111 0.85 29.11 20.21
CA THR A 111 0.75 27.65 20.13
C THR A 111 -0.58 27.23 20.72
N ARG A 112 -1.42 26.56 19.92
CA ARG A 112 -2.66 25.96 20.42
C ARG A 112 -2.27 24.73 21.26
N LYS A 113 -2.15 24.89 22.58
CA LYS A 113 -2.00 23.75 23.48
C LYS A 113 -3.23 22.86 23.31
N GLY A 114 -3.04 21.65 22.79
CA GLY A 114 -4.13 20.67 22.70
C GLY A 114 -4.78 20.52 24.08
N LYS A 115 -6.11 20.65 24.15
CA LYS A 115 -6.86 20.28 25.35
C LYS A 115 -6.48 18.84 25.66
N LYS A 116 -5.83 18.60 26.81
CA LYS A 116 -5.74 17.26 27.37
C LYS A 116 -7.18 16.75 27.47
N THR A 117 -7.51 15.75 26.67
CA THR A 117 -8.66 14.90 26.93
C THR A 117 -8.36 14.23 28.27
N GLU A 118 -8.91 14.77 29.34
CA GLU A 118 -8.94 14.09 30.62
C GLU A 118 -9.80 12.86 30.46
N THR A 119 -9.16 11.71 30.24
CA THR A 119 -9.81 10.41 30.35
C THR A 119 -10.23 10.25 31.81
N PRO A 120 -11.54 10.17 32.15
CA PRO A 120 -11.94 9.95 33.53
C PRO A 120 -11.48 8.56 33.95
N THR A 121 -10.74 8.52 35.07
CA THR A 121 -10.19 7.29 35.64
C THR A 121 -11.16 6.73 36.68
N LYS A 122 -11.48 5.44 36.52
CA LYS A 122 -12.28 4.52 37.37
C LYS A 122 -13.80 4.70 37.38
#